data_AF-A0A0G1BZ78-F1
#
_entry.id   AF-A0A0G1BZ78-F1
#
_cell.length_a   1.000
_cell.length_b   1.000
_cell.length_c   1.000
_cell.angle_alpha   90.00
_cell.angle_beta   90.00
_cell.angle_gamma   90.00
#
_symmetry.space_group_name_H-M   'P 1'
#
loop_
_entity.id
_entity.type
_entity.pdbx_description
1 polymer ?
#
loop_
_entity_poly.entity_id
_entity_poly.type
_entity_poly.pdbx_seq_one_letter_code
_entity_poly.pdbx_strand_id
1 'polypeptide(L)'
;MWLAELLHSQVPDSIMIEFGIIQVHWYGLLLVTGIVVGYWLTRSSWRRQGLPLKKLDELIIWLVVAGLLGARLLDVFIYEWWYF
;
A
#
# COMPACT_ATOMS: atom_id res chain seq x y z
N MET A 1 26.65 -5.32 -25.15
CA MET A 1 26.83 -6.47 -24.24
C MET A 1 27.19 -6.01 -22.82
N TRP A 2 28.19 -5.15 -22.62
CA TRP A 2 28.62 -4.71 -21.26
C TRP A 2 27.73 -3.68 -20.52
N LEU A 3 26.95 -2.87 -21.25
CA LEU A 3 26.12 -1.81 -20.68
C LEU A 3 24.81 -2.32 -20.02
N ALA A 4 24.32 -3.48 -20.46
CA ALA A 4 23.08 -4.07 -19.93
C ALA A 4 23.30 -4.75 -18.56
N GLU A 5 24.49 -5.27 -18.30
CA GLU A 5 24.88 -5.90 -17.03
C GLU A 5 25.12 -4.88 -15.91
N LEU A 6 25.65 -3.69 -16.23
CA LEU A 6 25.85 -2.61 -15.25
C LEU A 6 24.54 -2.00 -14.75
N LEU A 7 23.49 -1.97 -15.59
CA LEU A 7 22.18 -1.43 -15.21
C LEU A 7 21.37 -2.42 -14.35
N HIS A 8 21.58 -3.73 -14.48
CA HIS A 8 20.87 -4.75 -13.68
C HIS A 8 21.41 -4.90 -12.25
N SER A 9 22.65 -4.50 -11.98
CA SER A 9 23.32 -4.75 -10.69
C SER A 9 23.00 -3.72 -9.60
N GLN A 10 22.25 -2.65 -9.92
CA GLN A 10 22.01 -1.51 -9.03
C GLN A 10 20.54 -1.42 -8.62
N VAL A 11 19.89 -2.55 -8.35
CA VAL A 11 18.58 -2.54 -7.67
C VAL A 11 18.85 -2.28 -6.19
N PRO A 12 18.40 -1.15 -5.62
CA PRO A 12 18.52 -0.91 -4.19
C PRO A 12 17.81 -2.03 -3.43
N ASP A 13 18.41 -2.50 -2.34
CA ASP A 13 17.77 -3.46 -1.47
C ASP A 13 16.36 -2.96 -1.10
N SER A 14 15.35 -3.79 -1.33
CA SER A 14 13.94 -3.41 -1.11
C SER A 14 13.59 -3.25 0.38
N ILE A 15 14.54 -3.57 1.27
CA ILE A 15 14.42 -3.59 2.72
C ILE A 15 14.91 -2.26 3.27
N MET A 16 14.01 -1.52 3.91
CA MET A 16 14.29 -0.21 4.50
C MET A 16 14.83 -0.33 5.93
N ILE A 17 14.23 -1.21 6.73
CA ILE A 17 14.64 -1.48 8.10
C ILE A 17 14.38 -2.97 8.39
N GLU A 18 15.39 -3.65 8.91
CA GLU A 18 15.32 -5.06 9.29
C GLU A 18 15.39 -5.18 10.81
N PHE A 19 14.27 -5.55 11.44
CA PHE A 19 14.18 -5.87 12.86
C PHE A 19 14.11 -7.39 13.02
N GLY A 20 15.18 -8.10 12.65
CA GLY A 20 15.34 -9.56 12.82
C GLY A 20 14.30 -10.42 12.08
N ILE A 21 13.05 -10.44 12.55
CA ILE A 21 11.92 -11.19 12.00
C ILE A 21 11.00 -10.28 11.16
N ILE A 22 11.06 -8.96 11.36
CA ILE A 22 10.20 -7.99 10.65
C ILE A 22 11.04 -7.21 9.65
N GLN A 23 10.75 -7.43 8.36
CA GLN A 23 11.35 -6.70 7.24
C GLN A 23 10.37 -5.65 6.73
N VAL A 24 10.68 -4.37 6.96
CA VAL A 24 9.87 -3.25 6.43
C VAL A 24 10.41 -2.89 5.06
N HIS A 25 9.56 -3.00 4.05
CA HIS A 25 9.90 -2.68 2.68
C HIS A 25 9.47 -1.27 2.29
N TRP A 26 10.19 -0.64 1.37
CA TRP A 26 9.88 0.70 0.87
C TRP A 26 8.47 0.83 0.26
N TYR A 27 7.99 -0.21 -0.43
CA TYR A 27 6.64 -0.20 -0.99
C TYR A 27 5.56 -0.15 0.10
N GLY A 28 5.82 -0.77 1.26
CA GLY A 28 4.91 -0.73 2.40
C GLY A 28 4.80 0.67 2.98
N LEU A 29 5.93 1.39 3.06
CA LEU A 29 5.94 2.79 3.48
C LEU A 29 5.15 3.66 2.50
N LEU A 30 5.38 3.50 1.20
CA LEU A 30 4.64 4.23 0.17
C LEU A 30 3.13 3.97 0.25
N LEU A 31 2.73 2.73 0.52
CA LEU A 31 1.33 2.37 0.69
C LEU A 31 0.70 3.05 1.92
N VAL A 32 1.38 3.00 3.08
CA VAL A 32 0.89 3.66 4.30
C VAL A 32 0.81 5.18 4.11
N THR A 33 1.84 5.79 3.51
CA THR A 33 1.83 7.24 3.25
C THR A 33 0.69 7.63 2.31
N GLY A 34 0.41 6.85 1.27
CA GLY A 34 -0.75 7.07 0.39
C GLY A 34 -2.08 7.05 1.13
N ILE A 35 -2.29 6.07 2.02
CA ILE A 35 -3.50 5.98 2.85
C ILE A 35 -3.63 7.20 3.76
N VAL A 36 -2.54 7.60 4.43
CA VAL A 36 -2.52 8.76 5.34
C VAL A 36 -2.84 10.06 4.60
N VAL A 37 -2.24 10.28 3.43
CA VAL A 37 -2.50 11.46 2.60
C VAL A 37 -3.95 11.48 2.12
N GLY A 38 -4.47 10.34 1.64
CA GLY A 38 -5.86 10.19 1.22
C GLY A 38 -6.85 10.48 2.35
N TYR A 39 -6.59 9.97 3.56
CA TYR A 39 -7.38 10.28 4.75
C TYR A 39 -7.33 11.78 5.07
N TRP A 40 -6.15 12.38 5.06
CA TRP A 40 -5.99 13.80 5.41
C TRP A 40 -6.75 14.71 4.45
N LEU A 41 -6.67 14.43 3.15
CA LEU A 41 -7.41 15.16 2.11
C LEU A 41 -8.92 14.99 2.30
N THR A 42 -9.37 13.75 2.53
CA THR A 42 -10.79 13.44 2.73
C THR A 42 -11.34 14.10 3.99
N ARG A 43 -10.59 14.05 5.10
CA ARG A 43 -10.92 14.71 6.37
C ARG A 43 -11.05 16.22 6.21
N SER A 44 -10.19 16.84 5.42
CA SER A 44 -10.27 18.27 5.11
C SER A 44 -11.59 18.62 4.41
N SER A 45 -11.97 17.83 3.40
CA SER A 45 -13.24 18.00 2.68
C SER A 45 -14.46 17.69 3.56
N TRP A 46 -14.40 16.64 4.39
CA TRP A 46 -15.48 16.23 5.30
C TRP A 46 -15.79 17.31 6.34
N ARG A 47 -14.74 17.96 6.88
CA ARG A 47 -14.88 19.07 7.83
C ARG A 47 -15.54 20.29 7.20
N ARG A 48 -15.27 20.58 5.92
CA ARG A 48 -15.93 21.68 5.19
C ARG A 48 -17.42 21.43 4.98
N GLN A 49 -17.84 20.17 4.90
CA GLN A 49 -19.23 19.76 4.71
C GLN A 49 -20.00 19.61 6.03
N GLY A 50 -19.36 19.80 7.19
CA GLY A 50 -19.99 19.66 8.51
C GLY A 50 -20.41 18.22 8.84
N LEU A 51 -19.88 17.22 8.14
CA LEU A 51 -20.22 15.83 8.33
C LEU A 51 -19.49 15.22 9.55
N PRO A 52 -20.08 14.21 10.22
CA PRO A 52 -19.46 13.59 11.38
C PRO A 52 -18.19 12.82 10.99
N LEU A 53 -17.07 13.15 11.64
CA LEU A 53 -15.78 12.47 11.42
C LEU A 53 -15.83 10.99 11.81
N LYS A 54 -16.68 10.61 12.78
CA LYS A 54 -16.83 9.22 13.21
C LYS A 54 -17.14 8.26 12.06
N LYS A 55 -17.97 8.70 11.10
CA LYS A 55 -18.29 7.89 9.90
C LYS A 55 -17.10 7.75 8.96
N LEU A 56 -16.27 8.77 8.86
CA LEU A 56 -15.04 8.72 8.05
C LEU A 56 -14.02 7.76 8.65
N ASP A 57 -13.88 7.78 9.98
CA ASP A 57 -12.96 6.90 10.71
C ASP A 57 -13.39 5.42 10.59
N GLU A 58 -14.69 5.15 10.66
CA GLU A 58 -15.23 3.80 10.42
C GLU A 58 -15.03 3.36 8.96
N LEU A 59 -15.26 4.27 8.01
CA LEU A 59 -15.08 4.00 6.59
C LEU A 59 -13.62 3.66 6.25
N ILE A 60 -12.65 4.39 6.79
CA ILE A 60 -11.24 4.13 6.46
C ILE A 60 -10.76 2.78 7.01
N ILE A 61 -11.24 2.36 8.19
CA ILE A 61 -10.93 1.04 8.74
C ILE A 61 -11.44 -0.05 7.79
N TRP A 62 -12.70 0.06 7.37
CA TRP A 62 -13.27 -0.88 6.40
C TRP A 62 -12.54 -0.87 5.06
N LEU A 63 -12.09 0.30 4.59
CA LEU A 63 -11.30 0.44 3.37
C LEU A 63 -9.93 -0.26 3.46
N VAL A 64 -9.24 -0.13 4.60
CA VAL A 64 -7.95 -0.80 4.83
C VAL A 64 -8.14 -2.32 4.88
N VAL A 65 -9.16 -2.80 5.60
CA VAL A 65 -9.48 -4.23 5.66
C VAL A 65 -9.85 -4.77 4.28
N ALA A 66 -10.73 -4.08 3.54
CA ALA A 66 -11.11 -4.45 2.19
C ALA A 66 -9.92 -4.39 1.22
N GLY A 67 -8.98 -3.45 1.40
CA GLY A 67 -7.75 -3.36 0.60
C GLY A 67 -6.82 -4.54 0.86
N LEU A 68 -6.64 -4.96 2.11
CA LEU A 68 -5.83 -6.14 2.46
C LEU A 68 -6.45 -7.44 1.94
N LEU A 69 -7.77 -7.61 2.11
CA LEU A 69 -8.50 -8.74 1.55
C LEU A 69 -8.46 -8.72 0.02
N GLY A 70 -8.69 -7.56 -0.58
CA GLY A 70 -8.66 -7.34 -2.01
C GLY A 70 -7.30 -7.64 -2.61
N ALA A 71 -6.20 -7.26 -1.96
CA ALA A 71 -4.85 -7.59 -2.42
C ALA A 71 -4.63 -9.11 -2.49
N ARG A 72 -5.12 -9.85 -1.48
CA ARG A 72 -5.04 -11.32 -1.48
C ARG A 72 -5.94 -11.97 -2.52
N LEU A 73 -7.15 -11.45 -2.69
CA LEU A 73 -8.06 -11.94 -3.72
C LEU A 73 -7.51 -11.63 -5.12
N LEU A 74 -7.01 -10.42 -5.36
CA LEU A 74 -6.43 -10.01 -6.63
C LEU A 74 -5.26 -10.91 -7.01
N ASP A 75 -4.40 -11.25 -6.05
CA ASP A 75 -3.28 -12.17 -6.25
C ASP A 75 -3.75 -13.51 -6.83
N VAL A 76 -4.73 -14.14 -6.16
CA VAL A 76 -5.29 -15.43 -6.57
C VAL A 76 -6.07 -15.33 -7.88
N PHE A 77 -6.97 -14.35 -8.01
CA PHE A 77 -7.86 -14.23 -9.17
C PHE A 77 -7.16 -13.79 -10.46
N ILE A 78 -6.08 -13.01 -10.37
CA ILE A 78 -5.39 -12.48 -11.56
C ILE A 78 -4.17 -13.34 -11.91
N TYR A 79 -3.35 -13.71 -10.92
CA TYR A 79 -2.07 -14.38 -11.21
C TYR A 79 -2.18 -15.90 -11.18
N GLU A 80 -2.94 -16.49 -10.25
CA GLU A 80 -3.08 -17.95 -10.15
C GLU A 80 -4.16 -18.53 -11.08
N TRP A 81 -5.13 -17.72 -11.52
CA TRP A 81 -6.24 -18.20 -12.39
C TRP A 81 -5.77 -18.70 -13.76
N TRP A 82 -4.64 -18.18 -14.26
CA TRP A 82 -4.05 -18.61 -15.53
C TRP A 82 -3.10 -19.81 -15.40
N TYR A 83 -2.86 -20.31 -14.18
CA TYR A 83 -1.97 -21.45 -13.93
C TYR A 83 -2.71 -22.80 -13.96
N PHE A 84 -4.03 -22.80 -14.17
CA PHE A 84 -4.88 -23.97 -14.38
C PHE A 84 -5.62 -23.87 -15.72
#